data_AF-A0A963GFQ7-F1
#
_entry.id   AF-A0A963GFQ7-F1
#
_cell.length_a   1.000
_cell.length_b   1.000
_cell.length_c   1.000
_cell.angle_alpha   90.00
_cell.angle_beta   90.00
_cell.angle_gamma   90.00
#
_symmetry.space_group_name_H-M   'P 1'
#
loop_
_entity.id
_entity.type
_entity.pdbx_description
1 polymer ?
#
loop_
_entity_poly.entity_id
_entity_poly.type
_entity_poly.pdbx_seq_one_letter_code
_entity_poly.pdbx_strand_id
1 'polypeptide(L)'
;EVADGLADRATLAEQLDAERRLVAASEETFRLSEARYRNGIDSYLGLLDAQRSLYSAQQELIGVRLSEASNRVTLYKVLGGGWK
;
A
#
# COMPACT_ATOMS: atom_id res chain seq x y z
N GLU A 1 -19.20 18.51 -1.69
CA GLU A 1 -19.40 17.09 -2.03
C GLU A 1 -18.63 16.62 -3.27
N VAL A 2 -18.92 17.10 -4.50
CA VAL A 2 -18.14 16.68 -5.70
C VAL A 2 -16.70 17.16 -5.63
N ALA A 3 -16.46 18.42 -5.22
CA ALA A 3 -15.12 18.97 -5.05
C ALA A 3 -14.32 18.23 -3.96
N ASP A 4 -14.98 17.85 -2.85
CA ASP A 4 -14.35 17.09 -1.76
C ASP A 4 -13.94 15.68 -2.23
N GLY A 5 -14.83 14.98 -2.95
CA GLY A 5 -14.51 13.67 -3.51
C GLY A 5 -13.37 13.69 -4.54
N LEU A 6 -13.19 14.79 -5.27
CA LEU A 6 -12.08 14.99 -6.20
C LEU A 6 -10.76 15.35 -5.48
N ALA A 7 -10.81 16.15 -4.41
CA ALA A 7 -9.64 16.46 -3.59
C ALA A 7 -9.12 15.20 -2.87
N ASP A 8 -10.03 14.40 -2.30
CA ASP A 8 -9.72 13.12 -1.66
C ASP A 8 -9.08 12.13 -2.63
N ARG A 9 -9.45 12.17 -3.91
CA ARG A 9 -8.87 11.27 -4.92
C ARG A 9 -7.41 11.59 -5.20
N ALA A 10 -7.02 12.87 -5.24
CA ALA A 10 -5.64 13.27 -5.50
C ALA A 10 -4.72 12.82 -4.35
N THR A 11 -5.14 13.05 -3.11
CA THR A 11 -4.39 12.63 -1.91
C THR A 11 -4.30 11.10 -1.79
N LEU A 12 -5.39 10.39 -2.11
CA LEU A 12 -5.37 8.92 -2.14
C LEU A 12 -4.44 8.35 -3.21
N ALA A 13 -4.31 9.03 -4.37
CA ALA A 13 -3.40 8.59 -5.42
C ALA A 13 -1.92 8.76 -5.00
N GLU A 14 -1.58 9.87 -4.36
CA GLU A 14 -0.24 10.09 -3.80
C GLU A 14 0.09 9.08 -2.70
N GLN A 15 -0.87 8.82 -1.80
CA GLN A 15 -0.72 7.81 -0.75
C GLN A 15 -0.53 6.42 -1.35
N LEU A 16 -1.34 6.03 -2.34
CA LEU A 16 -1.23 4.73 -3.01
C LEU A 16 0.14 4.52 -3.65
N ASP A 17 0.71 5.56 -4.26
CA ASP A 17 2.04 5.51 -4.86
C ASP A 17 3.15 5.42 -3.79
N ALA A 18 3.00 6.14 -2.68
CA ALA A 18 3.89 6.01 -1.52
C ALA A 18 3.89 4.59 -0.94
N GLU A 19 2.70 4.00 -0.72
CA GLU A 19 2.58 2.63 -0.21
C GLU A 19 3.16 1.59 -1.17
N ARG A 20 2.99 1.76 -2.49
CA ARG A 20 3.62 0.89 -3.49
C ARG A 20 5.15 0.93 -3.39
N ARG A 21 5.72 2.12 -3.24
CA ARG A 21 7.17 2.29 -3.04
C ARG A 21 7.63 1.67 -1.73
N LEU A 22 6.85 1.80 -0.66
CA LEU A 22 7.16 1.18 0.63
C LEU A 22 7.21 -0.34 0.51
N VAL A 23 6.18 -0.97 -0.09
CA VAL A 23 6.18 -2.42 -0.33
C VAL A 23 7.40 -2.83 -1.14
N ALA A 24 7.72 -2.15 -2.25
CA ALA A 24 8.89 -2.48 -3.07
C ALA A 24 10.21 -2.38 -2.29
N ALA A 25 10.36 -1.37 -1.43
CA ALA A 25 11.54 -1.23 -0.58
C ALA A 25 11.63 -2.31 0.51
N SER A 26 10.49 -2.70 1.09
CA SER A 26 10.42 -3.80 2.06
C SER A 26 10.69 -5.16 1.42
N GLU A 27 10.26 -5.38 0.17
CA GLU A 27 10.57 -6.59 -0.60
C GLU A 27 12.07 -6.72 -0.85
N GLU A 28 12.74 -5.61 -1.23
CA GLU A 28 14.19 -5.61 -1.42
C GLU A 28 14.93 -5.84 -0.10
N THR A 29 14.48 -5.21 0.99
CA THR A 29 15.04 -5.45 2.33
C THR A 29 14.92 -6.92 2.72
N PHE A 30 13.76 -7.53 2.53
CA PHE A 30 13.54 -8.96 2.80
C PHE A 30 14.46 -9.84 1.95
N ARG A 31 14.59 -9.56 0.65
CA ARG A 31 15.48 -10.31 -0.26
C ARG A 31 16.95 -10.25 0.18
N LEU A 32 17.42 -9.08 0.60
CA LEU A 32 18.79 -8.90 1.09
C LEU A 32 19.00 -9.61 2.44
N SER A 33 18.05 -9.50 3.38
CA SER A 33 18.12 -10.21 4.66
C SER A 33 18.09 -11.73 4.48
N GLU A 34 17.28 -12.24 3.55
CA GLU A 34 17.24 -13.65 3.21
C GLU A 34 18.58 -14.13 2.65
N ALA A 35 19.19 -13.36 1.76
CA ALA A 35 20.51 -13.67 1.24
C ALA A 35 21.57 -13.71 2.36
N ARG A 36 21.57 -12.75 3.28
CA ARG A 36 22.52 -12.73 4.42
C ARG A 36 22.31 -13.94 5.33
N TYR A 37 21.06 -14.26 5.68
CA TYR A 37 20.74 -15.43 6.50
C TYR A 37 21.20 -16.74 5.84
N ARG A 38 20.89 -16.93 4.55
CA ARG A 38 21.29 -18.14 3.81
C ARG A 38 22.80 -18.31 3.69
N ASN A 39 23.55 -17.20 3.68
CA ASN A 39 25.02 -17.23 3.70
C ASN A 39 25.61 -17.27 5.13
N GLY A 40 24.78 -17.36 6.18
CA GLY A 40 25.24 -17.40 7.56
C GLY A 40 25.84 -16.08 8.08
N ILE A 41 25.61 -14.98 7.37
CA ILE A 41 26.14 -13.64 7.70
C ILE A 41 25.29 -12.96 8.78
N ASP A 42 23.99 -13.26 8.82
CA ASP A 42 23.04 -12.66 9.75
C ASP A 42 22.14 -13.73 10.37
N SER A 43 21.57 -13.41 11.53
CA SER A 43 20.67 -14.29 12.27
C SER A 43 19.28 -14.38 11.63
N TYR A 44 18.56 -15.45 11.95
CA TYR A 44 17.16 -15.59 11.52
C TYR A 44 16.25 -14.46 12.01
N LEU A 45 16.61 -13.77 13.10
CA LEU A 45 15.81 -12.68 13.64
C LEU A 45 15.72 -11.50 12.67
N GLY A 46 16.81 -11.14 11.99
CA GLY A 46 16.83 -10.07 10.99
C GLY A 46 15.98 -10.41 9.75
N LEU A 47 15.97 -11.69 9.36
CA LEU A 47 15.07 -12.18 8.30
C LEU A 47 13.60 -12.08 8.70
N LEU A 48 13.26 -12.53 9.91
CA LEU A 48 11.89 -12.50 10.42
C LEU A 48 11.36 -11.06 10.56
N ASP A 49 12.20 -10.14 11.02
CA ASP A 49 11.84 -8.72 11.14
C ASP A 49 11.56 -8.08 9.77
N ALA A 50 12.42 -8.34 8.78
CA ALA A 50 12.21 -7.89 7.41
C ALA A 50 10.93 -8.49 6.79
N GLN A 51 10.64 -9.77 7.05
CA GLN A 51 9.41 -10.42 6.60
C GLN A 51 8.16 -9.79 7.21
N ARG A 52 8.18 -9.51 8.52
CA ARG A 52 7.07 -8.86 9.22
C ARG A 52 6.82 -7.46 8.68
N SER A 53 7.89 -6.69 8.47
CA SER A 53 7.81 -5.34 7.90
C SER A 53 7.21 -5.35 6.49
N LEU A 54 7.63 -6.30 5.63
CA LEU A 54 7.03 -6.49 4.32
C LEU A 54 5.54 -6.83 4.40
N TYR A 55 5.17 -7.76 5.28
CA TYR A 55 3.77 -8.15 5.45
C TYR A 55 2.90 -6.97 5.91
N SER A 56 3.36 -6.18 6.88
CA SER A 56 2.66 -4.97 7.33
C SER A 56 2.48 -3.95 6.20
N ALA A 57 3.54 -3.65 5.43
CA ALA A 57 3.45 -2.75 4.29
C ALA A 57 2.44 -3.23 3.22
N GLN A 58 2.39 -4.54 2.96
CA GLN A 58 1.41 -5.12 2.04
C GLN A 58 -0.03 -4.98 2.56
N GLN A 59 -0.25 -5.16 3.86
CA GLN A 59 -1.58 -4.96 4.47
C GLN A 59 -2.03 -3.49 4.40
N GLU A 60 -1.12 -2.54 4.65
CA GLU A 60 -1.38 -1.11 4.53
C GLU A 60 -1.75 -0.72 3.09
N LEU A 61 -0.98 -1.20 2.10
CA LEU A 61 -1.29 -1.00 0.68
C LEU A 61 -2.69 -1.54 0.30
N ILE A 62 -3.11 -2.67 0.85
CA ILE A 62 -4.47 -3.20 0.64
C ILE A 62 -5.51 -2.25 1.24
N GLY A 63 -5.28 -1.73 2.44
CA GLY A 63 -6.15 -0.74 3.09
C GLY A 63 -6.32 0.53 2.24
N VAL A 64 -5.23 1.07 1.68
CA VAL A 64 -5.29 2.26 0.82
C VAL A 64 -6.02 1.98 -0.50
N ARG A 65 -5.82 0.80 -1.11
CA ARG A 65 -6.60 0.38 -2.30
C ARG A 65 -8.09 0.28 -2.02
N LEU A 66 -8.48 -0.19 -0.83
CA LEU A 66 -9.88 -0.22 -0.42
C LEU A 66 -10.46 1.20 -0.26
N SER A 67 -9.71 2.12 0.33
CA SER A 67 -10.10 3.54 0.42
C SER A 67 -10.27 4.18 -0.95
N GLU A 68 -9.35 3.93 -1.89
CA GLU A 68 -9.44 4.39 -3.28
C GLU A 68 -10.72 3.86 -3.97
N ALA A 69 -10.98 2.55 -3.87
CA ALA A 69 -12.17 1.94 -4.45
C ALA A 69 -13.46 2.53 -3.85
N SER A 70 -13.47 2.78 -2.54
CA SER A 70 -14.62 3.36 -1.83
C SER A 70 -14.87 4.81 -2.26
N ASN A 71 -13.81 5.62 -2.38
CA ASN A 71 -13.90 6.98 -2.91
C ASN A 71 -14.45 7.01 -4.34
N ARG A 72 -14.02 6.08 -5.22
CA ARG A 72 -14.56 5.96 -6.59
C ARG A 72 -16.06 5.67 -6.60
N VAL A 73 -16.54 4.78 -5.72
CA VAL A 73 -17.98 4.50 -5.58
C VAL A 73 -18.75 5.72 -5.07
N THR A 74 -18.21 6.43 -4.08
CA THR A 74 -18.82 7.67 -3.57
C THR A 74 -18.89 8.74 -4.66
N LEU A 75 -17.81 8.96 -5.41
CA LEU A 75 -17.77 9.91 -6.52
C LEU A 75 -18.83 9.58 -7.58
N TYR A 76 -18.97 8.29 -7.93
CA TYR A 76 -20.02 7.84 -8.85
C TYR A 76 -21.43 8.19 -8.33
N LYS A 77 -21.70 7.97 -7.04
CA LYS A 77 -23.00 8.30 -6.43
C LYS A 77 -23.29 9.80 -6.46
N VAL A 78 -22.33 10.64 -6.04
CA VAL A 78 -22.53 12.10 -5.96
C VAL A 78 -22.58 12.79 -7.32
N LEU A 79 -21.99 12.20 -8.36
CA LEU A 79 -22.11 12.67 -9.74
C LEU A 79 -23.45 12.29 -10.41
N GLY A 80 -24.41 11.79 -9.64
CA GLY A 80 -25.72 11.41 -10.15
C GLY A 80 -25.76 9.99 -10.70
N GLY A 81 -24.95 9.07 -10.17
CA GLY A 81 -25.17 7.62 -10.15
C GLY A 81 -25.90 7.00 -11.35
N GLY A 82 -25.56 7.36 -12.58
CA GLY A 82 -26.29 6.96 -13.78
C GLY A 82 -27.79 7.30 -13.74
N TRP A 83 -28.17 8.58 -13.67
CA TRP A 83 -29.56 8.99 -13.89
C TRP A 83 -30.04 8.57 -15.29
N LYS A 84 -30.76 7.46 -15.32
CA LYS A 84 -31.84 7.08 -16.24
C LYS A 84 -32.88 6.30 -15.45
#